data_AF-A0A141GNG1-F1
#
_entry.id   AF-A0A141GNG1-F1
#
_cell.length_a   1.000
_cell.length_b   1.000
_cell.length_c   1.000
_cell.angle_alpha   90.00
_cell.angle_beta   90.00
_cell.angle_gamma   90.00
#
_symmetry.space_group_name_H-M   'P 1'
#
loop_
_entity.id
_entity.type
_entity.pdbx_description
1 polymer ?
#
loop_
_entity_poly.entity_id
_entity_poly.type
_entity_poly.pdbx_seq_one_letter_code
_entity_poly.pdbx_strand_id
1 'polypeptide(L)'
;MSLEAQKVHYETYIKANSSWEFVGVYFDEGITGTKKEKRSGLMELIADCENKKVDFIVTKSISRFARNTMDCLELVRKLTDLGVYIYFENIRTDTPQTPTVSHFQGL
;
A
#
# COMPACT_ATOMS: atom_id res chain seq x y z
N MET A 1 5.60 -2.44 17.46
CA MET A 1 6.76 -2.62 16.55
C MET A 1 7.30 -1.24 16.19
N SER A 2 8.62 -1.07 16.13
CA SER A 2 9.23 0.16 15.61
C SER A 2 9.03 0.29 14.09
N LEU A 3 9.26 1.46 13.52
CA LEU A 3 9.23 1.68 12.06
C LEU A 3 10.24 0.77 11.35
N GLU A 4 11.44 0.65 11.92
CA GLU A 4 12.50 -0.22 11.38
C GLU A 4 12.11 -1.71 11.40
N ALA A 5 11.44 -2.16 12.47
CA ALA A 5 10.92 -3.53 12.52
C ALA A 5 9.82 -3.79 11.46
N GLN A 6 9.01 -2.78 11.14
CA GLN A 6 8.00 -2.87 10.08
C GLN A 6 8.64 -2.95 8.69
N LYS A 7 9.64 -2.10 8.42
CA LYS A 7 10.40 -2.14 7.16
C LYS A 7 11.05 -3.50 6.94
N VAL A 8 11.80 -4.00 7.94
CA VAL A 8 12.48 -5.30 7.85
C VAL A 8 11.47 -6.44 7.63
N HIS A 9 10.32 -6.40 8.31
CA HIS A 9 9.27 -7.39 8.14
C HIS A 9 8.75 -7.43 6.69
N TYR A 10 8.35 -6.29 6.13
CA TYR A 10 7.83 -6.22 4.76
C TYR A 10 8.90 -6.51 3.72
N GLU A 11 10.11 -5.98 3.89
CA GLU A 11 11.23 -6.26 2.99
C GLU A 11 11.55 -7.76 2.94
N THR A 12 11.55 -8.44 4.09
CA THR A 12 11.77 -9.89 4.16
C THR A 12 10.61 -10.67 3.53
N TYR A 13 9.36 -10.29 3.81
CA TYR A 13 8.17 -10.94 3.25
C TYR A 13 8.14 -10.82 1.72
N ILE A 14 8.53 -9.68 1.18
CA ILE A 14 8.50 -9.39 -0.25
C ILE A 14 9.66 -10.09 -0.97
N LYS A 15 10.88 -9.99 -0.42
CA LYS A 15 12.05 -10.68 -0.98
C LYS A 15 11.92 -12.21 -0.94
N ALA A 16 11.07 -12.75 -0.08
CA ALA A 16 10.76 -14.18 -0.07
C ALA A 16 9.96 -14.63 -1.31
N ASN A 17 9.39 -13.70 -2.08
CA ASN A 17 8.66 -13.99 -3.31
C ASN A 17 9.47 -13.52 -4.53
N SER A 18 10.05 -14.46 -5.28
CA SER A 18 10.92 -14.16 -6.42
C SER A 18 10.21 -13.45 -7.59
N SER A 19 8.88 -13.47 -7.60
CA SER A 19 8.07 -12.74 -8.58
C SER A 19 7.90 -11.26 -8.23
N TRP A 20 8.38 -10.83 -7.06
CA TRP A 20 8.18 -9.48 -6.54
C TRP A 20 9.46 -8.66 -6.41
N GLU A 21 9.38 -7.40 -6.85
CA GLU A 21 10.42 -6.40 -6.57
C GLU A 21 9.93 -5.44 -5.48
N PHE A 22 10.76 -5.26 -4.46
CA PHE A 22 10.49 -4.34 -3.36
C PHE A 22 10.88 -2.91 -3.76
N VAL A 23 9.90 -2.04 -3.90
CA VAL A 23 10.11 -0.65 -4.35
C VAL A 23 10.15 0.37 -3.21
N GLY A 24 9.73 -0.01 -1.98
CA GLY A 24 9.93 0.80 -0.78
C GLY A 24 8.92 0.56 0.34
N VAL A 25 8.87 1.47 1.32
CA VAL A 25 7.75 1.61 2.28
C VAL A 25 7.25 3.04 2.24
N TYR A 26 5.94 3.25 2.04
CA TYR A 26 5.31 4.56 2.20
C TYR A 26 4.70 4.65 3.58
N PHE A 27 4.89 5.76 4.27
CA PHE A 27 4.36 5.93 5.63
C PHE A 27 3.91 7.36 5.86
N ASP A 28 2.79 7.50 6.57
CA ASP A 28 2.28 8.78 7.04
C ASP A 28 2.45 8.88 8.56
N GLU A 29 3.10 9.94 9.04
CA GLU A 29 3.25 10.19 10.47
C GLU A 29 1.91 10.62 11.10
N GLY A 30 1.36 9.78 12.01
CA GLY A 30 0.25 10.20 12.87
C GLY A 30 -0.62 9.05 13.41
N ILE A 31 -0.33 8.59 14.63
CA ILE A 31 -1.28 7.82 15.47
C ILE A 31 -1.28 8.37 16.90
N THR A 32 -1.07 9.67 17.05
CA THR A 32 -1.34 10.33 18.34
C THR A 32 -2.38 11.39 18.04
N GLY A 33 -3.62 11.14 18.47
CA GLY A 33 -4.75 12.02 18.23
C GLY A 33 -4.40 13.48 18.48
N THR A 34 -4.97 14.37 17.66
CA THR A 34 -4.93 15.86 17.66
C THR A 34 -4.08 16.59 16.61
N LYS A 35 -3.38 15.94 15.66
CA LYS A 35 -2.73 16.67 14.55
C LYS A 35 -3.38 16.38 13.19
N LYS A 36 -3.51 17.43 12.37
CA LYS A 36 -3.88 17.35 10.94
C LYS A 36 -2.93 16.37 10.25
N GLU A 37 -3.43 15.19 9.93
CA GLU A 37 -2.69 14.15 9.22
C GLU A 37 -2.19 14.69 7.88
N LYS A 38 -0.87 14.73 7.69
CA LYS A 38 -0.24 14.97 6.39
C LYS A 38 -0.03 13.61 5.72
N ARG A 39 -0.75 13.37 4.63
CA ARG A 39 -0.72 12.13 3.84
C ARG A 39 0.43 12.12 2.82
N SER A 40 1.63 12.53 3.21
CA SER A 40 2.77 12.66 2.28
C SER A 40 3.18 11.31 1.68
N GLY A 41 3.17 10.24 2.48
CA GLY A 41 3.48 8.89 2.00
C GLY A 41 2.41 8.36 1.05
N LEU A 42 1.12 8.62 1.33
CA LEU A 42 0.07 8.24 0.37
C LEU A 42 0.19 9.01 -0.96
N MET A 43 0.49 10.31 -0.92
CA MET A 43 0.62 11.11 -2.14
C MET A 43 1.83 10.66 -2.98
N GLU A 44 2.93 10.30 -2.33
CA GLU A 44 4.12 9.73 -2.98
C GLU A 44 3.80 8.37 -3.63
N LEU A 45 3.09 7.48 -2.91
CA LEU A 45 2.60 6.21 -3.46
C LEU A 45 1.78 6.41 -4.73
N ILE A 46 0.80 7.32 -4.68
CA ILE A 46 -0.07 7.60 -5.83
C ILE A 46 0.75 8.10 -7.01
N ALA A 47 1.72 8.99 -6.78
CA ALA A 47 2.60 9.49 -7.83
C ALA A 47 3.44 8.37 -8.45
N ASP A 48 3.95 7.43 -7.66
CA ASP A 48 4.73 6.31 -8.18
C ASP A 48 3.87 5.27 -8.90
N CYS A 49 2.61 5.09 -8.51
CA CYS A 49 1.61 4.35 -9.29
C CYS A 49 1.32 5.03 -10.64
N GLU A 50 1.13 6.35 -10.68
CA GLU A 50 0.91 7.10 -11.91
C GLU A 50 2.13 7.02 -12.87
N ASN A 51 3.34 6.94 -12.30
CA ASN A 51 4.57 6.72 -13.05
C ASN A 51 4.86 5.25 -13.41
N LYS A 52 3.92 4.33 -13.13
CA LYS A 52 4.03 2.88 -13.37
C LYS A 52 5.23 2.20 -12.70
N LYS A 53 5.68 2.75 -11.56
CA LYS A 53 6.73 2.14 -10.74
C LYS A 53 6.18 1.13 -9.74
N VAL A 54 4.90 1.28 -9.39
CA VAL A 54 4.19 0.43 -8.43
C VAL A 54 2.90 -0.07 -9.06
N ASP A 55 2.78 -1.38 -9.17
CA ASP A 55 1.58 -2.08 -9.64
C ASP A 55 0.92 -2.95 -8.56
N PHE A 56 1.53 -3.06 -7.36
CA PHE A 56 0.98 -3.81 -6.25
C PHE A 56 1.22 -3.12 -4.90
N ILE A 57 0.12 -2.85 -4.18
CA ILE A 57 0.12 -2.22 -2.87
C ILE A 57 -0.34 -3.25 -1.83
N VAL A 58 0.41 -3.35 -0.73
CA VAL A 58 -0.03 -3.96 0.52
C VAL A 58 -0.27 -2.90 1.55
N THR A 59 -1.38 -3.04 2.25
CA THR A 59 -1.64 -2.23 3.43
C THR A 59 -2.25 -3.06 4.53
N LYS A 60 -1.91 -2.71 5.76
CA LYS A 60 -2.41 -3.41 6.93
C LYS A 60 -3.93 -3.34 7.07
N SER A 61 -4.55 -2.22 6.68
CA SER A 61 -6.00 -2.05 6.80
C SER A 61 -6.57 -0.93 5.96
N ILE A 62 -7.87 -1.00 5.67
CA ILE A 62 -8.62 0.08 5.01
C ILE A 62 -8.41 1.43 5.71
N SER A 63 -8.42 1.45 7.04
CA SER A 63 -8.27 2.70 7.81
C SER A 63 -6.88 3.33 7.72
N ARG A 64 -5.85 2.57 7.32
CA ARG A 64 -4.50 3.10 6.99
C ARG A 64 -4.46 3.67 5.57
N PHE A 65 -5.30 3.11 4.70
CA PHE A 65 -5.37 3.44 3.30
C PHE A 65 -6.29 4.63 2.98
N ALA A 66 -7.41 4.76 3.70
CA ALA A 66 -8.39 5.82 3.48
C ALA A 66 -9.11 6.21 4.78
N ARG A 67 -9.56 7.47 4.87
CA ARG A 67 -10.19 8.03 6.07
C ARG A 67 -11.67 7.74 6.19
N ASN A 68 -12.33 7.51 5.06
CA ASN A 68 -13.74 7.20 4.99
C ASN A 68 -14.02 6.29 3.77
N THR A 69 -15.23 5.75 3.70
CA THR A 69 -15.64 4.80 2.65
C THR A 69 -15.64 5.43 1.24
N MET A 70 -15.98 6.71 1.11
CA MET A 70 -16.00 7.40 -0.19
C MET A 70 -14.58 7.59 -0.72
N ASP A 71 -13.68 8.16 0.10
CA ASP A 71 -12.25 8.32 -0.21
C ASP A 71 -11.63 6.97 -0.60
N CYS A 72 -11.99 5.90 0.12
CA CYS A 72 -11.50 4.56 -0.17
C CYS A 72 -11.94 4.08 -1.55
N LEU A 73 -13.21 4.22 -1.89
CA LEU A 73 -13.77 3.73 -3.14
C LEU A 73 -13.17 4.50 -4.33
N GLU A 74 -13.05 5.82 -4.22
CA GLU A 74 -12.44 6.65 -5.26
C GLU A 74 -10.99 6.28 -5.51
N LEU A 75 -10.21 6.09 -4.43
CA LEU A 75 -8.80 5.76 -4.53
C LEU A 75 -8.57 4.35 -5.09
N VAL A 76 -9.34 3.36 -4.63
CA VAL A 76 -9.28 2.00 -5.19
C VAL A 76 -9.61 2.01 -6.68
N ARG A 77 -10.68 2.73 -7.10
CA ARG A 77 -11.04 2.84 -8.53
C ARG A 77 -9.92 3.47 -9.34
N LYS A 78 -9.38 4.60 -8.90
CA LYS A 78 -8.27 5.29 -9.56
C LYS A 78 -7.07 4.36 -9.77
N LEU A 79 -6.67 3.63 -8.73
CA LEU A 79 -5.50 2.75 -8.77
C LEU A 79 -5.76 1.52 -9.65
N THR A 80 -6.95 0.91 -9.57
CA THR A 80 -7.34 -0.19 -10.46
C THR A 80 -7.35 0.25 -11.93
N ASP A 81 -7.83 1.46 -12.23
CA ASP A 81 -7.82 2.01 -13.60
C ASP A 81 -6.39 2.25 -14.13
N LEU A 82 -5.41 2.43 -13.23
CA LEU A 82 -3.98 2.50 -13.55
C LEU A 82 -3.33 1.10 -13.66
N GLY A 83 -4.07 0.02 -13.42
CA GLY A 83 -3.56 -1.35 -13.40
C GLY A 83 -2.87 -1.75 -12.09
N VAL A 84 -3.11 -1.00 -11.01
CA VAL A 84 -2.52 -1.24 -9.68
C VAL A 84 -3.45 -2.10 -8.83
N TYR A 85 -2.92 -3.19 -8.29
CA TYR A 85 -3.62 -4.06 -7.36
C TYR A 85 -3.38 -3.65 -5.91
N ILE A 86 -4.40 -3.80 -5.06
CA ILE A 86 -4.32 -3.43 -3.64
C ILE A 86 -4.74 -4.63 -2.78
N TYR A 87 -3.88 -5.04 -1.86
CA TYR A 87 -4.09 -6.09 -0.89
C TYR A 87 -4.19 -5.52 0.53
N PHE A 88 -5.31 -5.82 1.20
CA PHE A 88 -5.57 -5.41 2.57
C PHE A 88 -5.43 -6.61 3.53
N GLU A 89 -4.40 -6.61 4.38
CA GLU A 89 -4.12 -7.73 5.29
C GLU A 89 -5.29 -8.03 6.24
N ASN A 90 -5.96 -6.99 6.74
CA ASN A 90 -7.03 -7.15 7.73
C ASN A 90 -8.33 -7.74 7.17
N ILE A 91 -8.51 -7.85 5.85
CA ILE A 91 -9.77 -8.30 5.26
C ILE A 91 -9.78 -9.82 5.04
N ARG A 92 -8.63 -10.49 4.91
CA ARG A 92 -8.54 -11.94 4.52
C ARG A 92 -9.52 -12.30 3.37
N THR A 93 -9.77 -11.39 2.45
CA THR A 93 -10.53 -11.65 1.21
C THR A 93 -9.57 -11.48 0.04
N ASP A 94 -9.12 -12.59 -0.51
CA ASP A 94 -8.36 -12.59 -1.75
C ASP A 94 -9.28 -12.09 -2.88
N THR A 95 -8.95 -10.96 -3.51
CA THR A 95 -9.58 -10.63 -4.80
C THR A 95 -9.00 -11.59 -5.85
N PRO A 96 -9.83 -12.27 -6.66
CA PRO A 96 -9.41 -13.48 -7.36
C PRO A 96 -8.66 -13.18 -8.65
N GLN A 97 -7.48 -12.57 -8.60
CA GLN A 97 -6.56 -12.47 -9.75
C GLN A 97 -5.10 -12.44 -9.27
N THR A 98 -4.36 -13.49 -9.57
CA THR A 98 -2.90 -13.56 -9.39
C THR A 98 -2.23 -12.71 -10.48
N PRO A 99 -1.42 -11.68 -10.16
CA PRO A 99 -0.75 -10.87 -11.18
C PRO A 99 0.41 -11.64 -11.82
N THR A 100 0.67 -11.36 -13.10
CA THR A 100 1.71 -12.03 -13.91
C THR A 100 3.13 -11.52 -13.60
N VAL A 101 3.26 -10.33 -13.00
CA VAL A 101 4.49 -9.72 -12.44
C VAL A 101 4.03 -8.70 -11.39
N SER A 102 4.69 -8.54 -10.23
CA SER A 102 4.21 -7.58 -9.20
C SER A 102 5.35 -6.82 -8.53
N HIS A 103 5.28 -5.49 -8.47
CA HIS A 103 6.12 -4.61 -7.68
C HIS A 103 5.37 -4.27 -6.38
N PHE A 104 5.87 -4.71 -5.23
CA PHE A 104 5.12 -4.87 -3.98
C PHE A 104 5.57 -3.87 -2.90
N GLN A 105 4.64 -3.28 -2.13
CA GLN A 105 4.98 -2.27 -1.10
C GLN A 105 3.99 -2.22 0.08
N GLY A 106 4.49 -2.18 1.33
CA GLY A 106 3.68 -2.15 2.56
C GLY A 106 3.33 -0.75 3.10
N LEU A 107 2.15 -0.63 3.72
CA LEU A 107 1.59 0.53 4.46
C LEU A 107 1.12 0.12 5.87
#